data_AF-A0A1Z8URP7-F1
#
_entry.id   AF-A0A1Z8URP7-F1
#
_cell.length_a   1.000
_cell.length_b   1.000
_cell.length_c   1.000
_cell.angle_alpha   90.00
_cell.angle_beta   90.00
_cell.angle_gamma   90.00
#
_symmetry.space_group_name_H-M   'P 1'
#
loop_
_entity.id
_entity.type
_entity.pdbx_description
1 polymer ?
#
loop_
_entity_poly.entity_id
_entity_poly.type
_entity_poly.pdbx_seq_one_letter_code
_entity_poly.pdbx_strand_id
1 'polypeptide(L)'
;MPRPTPMLQMHTVVEQPLTFSGTGSISCRPLGQEPIEFTWLTPDGTTPQLENSDSEAKNLGPGRYRITAVDANGSEALVLVEIKPMFSSAVCIEGYRISPASTTFSRDGSVEILGTGIEGFRYLWTNGTETDGCVLKDVPCGTYAAVPLPLSGKTPVLVHSTKPAKVDVAPSGRWG
;
A
#
# COMPACT_ATOMS: atom_id res chain seq x y z
N MET A 1 52.61 4.82 -12.69
CA MET A 1 51.50 4.07 -12.05
C MET A 1 50.21 4.52 -12.72
N PRO A 2 49.29 3.64 -13.14
CA PRO A 2 47.99 4.09 -13.64
C PRO A 2 47.27 4.81 -12.51
N ARG A 3 46.76 6.01 -12.80
CA ARG A 3 45.92 6.78 -11.87
C ARG A 3 44.69 5.91 -11.57
N PRO A 4 44.27 5.76 -10.30
CA PRO A 4 42.98 5.14 -10.01
C PRO A 4 41.91 5.84 -10.85
N THR A 5 41.11 5.09 -11.61
CA THR A 5 39.96 5.64 -12.30
C THR A 5 39.08 6.31 -11.25
N PRO A 6 38.69 7.59 -11.43
CA PRO A 6 37.75 8.22 -10.51
C PRO A 6 36.49 7.36 -10.49
N MET A 7 36.13 6.86 -9.31
CA MET A 7 34.93 6.04 -9.17
C MET A 7 33.74 6.97 -8.97
N LEU A 8 32.69 6.80 -9.77
CA LEU A 8 31.40 7.43 -9.51
C LEU A 8 30.83 6.82 -8.23
N GLN A 9 30.64 7.64 -7.19
CA GLN A 9 29.97 7.19 -5.97
C GLN A 9 28.50 7.62 -6.02
N MET A 10 27.60 6.74 -5.60
CA MET A 10 26.17 7.05 -5.53
C MET A 10 25.64 6.79 -4.14
N HIS A 11 25.18 7.85 -3.47
CA HIS A 11 24.44 7.75 -2.22
C HIS A 11 22.95 7.83 -2.50
N THR A 12 22.16 6.91 -1.96
CA THR A 12 20.71 6.86 -2.16
C THR A 12 19.98 6.96 -0.84
N VAL A 13 18.97 7.84 -0.78
CA VAL A 13 18.02 7.95 0.31
C VAL A 13 16.68 7.38 -0.18
N VAL A 14 16.08 6.50 0.61
CA VAL A 14 14.80 5.87 0.28
C VAL A 14 13.80 6.23 1.37
N GLU A 15 12.72 6.93 1.00
CA GLU A 15 11.60 7.18 1.88
C GLU A 15 10.51 6.16 1.59
N GLN A 16 10.17 5.39 2.62
CA GLN A 16 9.13 4.37 2.54
C GLN A 16 7.75 5.02 2.66
N PRO A 17 6.72 4.47 2.01
CA PRO A 17 5.36 4.95 2.19
C PRO A 17 4.95 4.91 3.67
N LEU A 18 4.36 6.02 4.14
CA LEU A 18 3.92 6.19 5.54
C LEU A 18 2.46 5.78 5.77
N THR A 19 1.72 5.53 4.70
CA THR A 19 0.33 5.08 4.72
C THR A 19 0.16 3.94 3.73
N PHE A 20 -0.92 3.16 3.87
CA PHE A 20 -1.16 2.04 2.95
C PHE A 20 -1.31 2.50 1.49
N SER A 21 -2.05 3.60 1.26
CA SER A 21 -2.19 4.22 -0.05
C SER A 21 -1.05 5.20 -0.38
N GLY A 22 -0.04 5.26 0.48
CA GLY A 22 1.09 6.16 0.33
C GLY A 22 2.05 5.67 -0.73
N THR A 23 2.79 6.59 -1.31
CA THR A 23 3.90 6.31 -2.22
C THR A 23 5.22 6.58 -1.52
N GLY A 24 6.27 5.89 -1.97
CA GLY A 24 7.64 6.16 -1.55
C GLY A 24 8.34 7.13 -2.51
N SER A 25 9.55 7.53 -2.11
CA SER A 25 10.46 8.32 -2.91
C SER A 25 11.87 7.74 -2.84
N ILE A 26 12.65 7.95 -3.90
CA ILE A 26 14.07 7.66 -3.95
C ILE A 26 14.80 8.92 -4.42
N SER A 27 15.78 9.37 -3.64
CA SER A 27 16.65 10.49 -4.00
C SER A 27 18.09 10.00 -4.10
N CYS A 28 18.73 10.28 -5.23
CA CYS A 28 20.11 9.93 -5.55
C CYS A 28 21.01 11.15 -5.42
N ARG A 29 22.19 10.98 -4.81
CA ARG A 29 23.22 11.99 -4.67
C ARG A 29 24.53 11.43 -5.24
N PRO A 30 24.76 11.59 -6.55
CA PRO A 30 25.98 11.10 -7.19
C PRO A 30 27.15 12.04 -6.89
N LEU A 31 28.37 11.49 -6.83
CA LEU A 31 29.63 12.22 -6.74
C LEU A 31 30.51 11.76 -7.90
N GLY A 32 30.54 12.55 -8.97
CA GLY A 32 31.27 12.29 -10.20
C GLY A 32 31.37 13.53 -11.09
N GLN A 33 31.86 13.38 -12.32
CA GLN A 33 31.99 14.51 -13.24
C GLN A 33 30.66 14.79 -13.97
N GLU A 34 30.17 16.03 -13.89
CA GLU A 34 28.98 16.45 -14.63
C GLU A 34 29.22 16.58 -16.14
N PRO A 35 28.19 16.34 -16.98
CA PRO A 35 26.84 15.90 -16.62
C PRO A 35 26.79 14.44 -16.17
N ILE A 36 25.84 14.11 -15.30
CA ILE A 36 25.59 12.74 -14.82
C ILE A 36 24.24 12.29 -15.37
N GLU A 37 24.25 11.22 -16.17
CA GLU A 37 23.05 10.65 -16.76
C GLU A 37 22.51 9.52 -15.88
N PHE A 38 21.20 9.51 -15.64
CA PHE A 38 20.54 8.47 -14.88
C PHE A 38 19.62 7.63 -15.75
N THR A 39 19.67 6.31 -15.53
CA THR A 39 18.70 5.35 -16.06
C THR A 39 17.99 4.68 -14.89
N TRP A 40 16.66 4.77 -14.88
CA TRP A 40 15.80 4.21 -13.85
C TRP A 40 14.98 3.06 -14.43
N LEU A 41 14.96 1.93 -13.74
CA LEU A 41 14.11 0.80 -14.07
C LEU A 41 13.20 0.48 -12.88
N THR A 42 11.89 0.55 -13.10
CA THR A 42 10.86 0.12 -12.16
C THR A 42 10.80 -1.41 -12.07
N PRO A 43 10.08 -1.97 -11.08
CA PRO A 43 9.92 -3.43 -10.94
C PRO A 43 9.28 -4.10 -12.17
N ASP A 44 8.42 -3.39 -12.88
CA ASP A 44 7.75 -3.81 -14.12
C ASP A 44 8.57 -3.56 -15.39
N GLY A 45 9.80 -3.03 -15.26
CA GLY A 45 10.70 -2.79 -16.38
C GLY A 45 10.44 -1.49 -17.14
N THR A 46 9.65 -0.58 -16.59
CA THR A 46 9.36 0.74 -17.16
C THR A 46 10.24 1.82 -16.52
N THR A 47 10.10 3.06 -16.98
CA THR A 47 10.77 4.23 -16.40
C THR A 47 9.78 4.98 -15.50
N PRO A 48 10.12 5.26 -14.23
CA PRO A 48 9.23 5.98 -13.33
C PRO A 48 9.07 7.45 -13.74
N GLN A 49 8.05 8.12 -13.19
CA GLN A 49 7.95 9.57 -13.30
C GLN A 49 9.05 10.23 -12.46
N LEU A 50 9.91 11.01 -13.11
CA LEU A 50 11.00 11.75 -12.48
C LEU A 50 10.53 13.19 -12.23
N GLU A 51 10.90 13.77 -11.08
CA GLU A 51 10.69 15.19 -10.80
C GLU A 51 12.05 15.89 -10.65
N ASN A 52 12.26 16.97 -11.41
CA ASN A 52 13.46 17.82 -11.39
C ASN A 52 14.81 17.08 -11.53
N SER A 53 15.39 17.14 -12.73
CA SER A 53 16.78 16.76 -13.04
C SER A 53 17.21 15.41 -12.44
N ASP A 54 16.63 14.33 -13.00
CA ASP A 54 17.07 12.93 -13.12
C ASP A 54 17.54 12.15 -11.88
N SER A 55 17.64 12.80 -10.72
CA SER A 55 18.18 12.24 -9.49
C SER A 55 17.12 11.94 -8.44
N GLU A 56 15.87 12.34 -8.66
CA GLU A 56 14.76 12.09 -7.74
C GLU A 56 13.56 11.47 -8.46
N ALA A 57 13.05 10.38 -7.87
CA ALA A 57 11.85 9.69 -8.31
C ALA A 57 10.85 9.63 -7.15
N LYS A 58 9.64 10.15 -7.37
CA LYS A 58 8.55 10.16 -6.38
C LYS A 58 7.37 9.35 -6.88
N ASN A 59 6.35 9.22 -6.04
CA ASN A 59 5.12 8.50 -6.36
C ASN A 59 5.37 7.03 -6.69
N LEU A 60 6.38 6.44 -6.06
CA LEU A 60 6.81 5.08 -6.35
C LEU A 60 6.05 4.07 -5.48
N GLY A 61 5.47 3.07 -6.14
CA GLY A 61 4.84 1.94 -5.46
C GLY A 61 5.86 0.96 -4.86
N PRO A 62 5.39 -0.04 -4.11
CA PRO A 62 6.24 -1.10 -3.60
C PRO A 62 6.95 -1.87 -4.71
N GLY A 63 8.22 -2.17 -4.51
CA GLY A 63 9.02 -3.00 -5.40
C GLY A 63 10.50 -2.67 -5.39
N ARG A 64 11.25 -3.36 -6.25
CA ARG A 64 12.69 -3.17 -6.42
C ARG A 64 12.98 -2.30 -7.62
N TYR A 65 13.73 -1.24 -7.39
CA TYR A 65 14.15 -0.27 -8.39
C TYR A 65 15.64 -0.43 -8.67
N ARG A 66 16.00 -0.43 -9.94
CA ARG A 66 17.39 -0.44 -10.40
C ARG A 66 17.74 0.93 -10.97
N ILE A 67 18.82 1.49 -10.46
CA ILE A 67 19.29 2.83 -10.79
C ILE A 67 20.71 2.71 -11.28
N THR A 68 20.96 3.18 -12.50
CA THR A 68 22.28 3.28 -13.10
C THR A 68 22.58 4.75 -13.32
N ALA A 69 23.72 5.22 -12.83
CA ALA A 69 24.24 6.55 -13.09
C ALA A 69 25.56 6.45 -13.89
N VAL A 70 25.74 7.31 -14.88
CA VAL A 70 26.95 7.40 -15.71
C VAL A 70 27.46 8.84 -15.70
N ASP A 71 28.72 9.04 -15.33
CA ASP A 71 29.34 10.37 -15.34
C ASP A 71 29.95 10.73 -16.71
N ALA A 72 30.36 11.99 -16.90
CA ALA A 72 30.95 12.45 -18.16
C ALA A 72 32.27 11.75 -18.55
N ASN A 73 32.93 11.04 -17.63
CA ASN A 73 34.10 10.22 -17.90
C ASN A 73 33.76 8.77 -18.29
N GLY A 74 32.47 8.42 -18.31
CA GLY A 74 31.99 7.06 -18.58
C GLY A 74 32.07 6.13 -17.36
N SER A 75 32.23 6.68 -16.15
CA SER A 75 32.22 5.88 -14.92
C SER A 75 30.78 5.55 -14.53
N GLU A 76 30.49 4.27 -14.29
CA GLU A 76 29.15 3.79 -13.96
C GLU A 76 29.01 3.47 -12.45
N ALA A 77 27.87 3.84 -11.87
CA ALA A 77 27.43 3.39 -10.56
C ALA A 77 26.04 2.75 -10.65
N LEU A 78 25.88 1.57 -10.06
CA LEU A 78 24.62 0.84 -10.01
C LEU A 78 24.18 0.65 -8.57
N VAL A 79 22.92 1.00 -8.28
CA VAL A 79 22.29 0.73 -6.99
C VAL A 79 20.95 0.03 -7.19
N LEU A 80 20.69 -0.93 -6.31
CA LEU A 80 19.41 -1.60 -6.17
C LEU A 80 18.79 -1.15 -4.86
N VAL A 81 17.60 -0.57 -4.94
CA VAL A 81 16.82 -0.15 -3.78
C VAL A 81 15.46 -0.81 -3.78
N GLU A 82 14.90 -0.99 -2.60
CA GLU A 82 13.58 -1.60 -2.42
C GLU A 82 12.67 -0.64 -1.65
N ILE A 83 11.53 -0.31 -2.28
CA ILE A 83 10.40 0.27 -1.58
C ILE A 83 9.58 -0.90 -1.07
N LYS A 84 9.55 -1.07 0.24
CA LYS A 84 8.80 -2.12 0.89
C LYS A 84 7.33 -1.73 0.89
N PRO A 85 6.43 -2.69 0.68
CA PRO A 85 5.03 -2.44 0.97
C PRO A 85 4.94 -2.07 2.45
N MET A 86 4.21 -1.00 2.76
CA MET A 86 3.83 -0.77 4.14
C MET A 86 2.78 -1.82 4.51
N PHE A 87 3.22 -2.97 5.00
CA PHE A 87 2.38 -3.81 5.83
C PHE A 87 2.43 -3.17 7.22
N SER A 88 1.43 -2.35 7.55
CA SER A 88 1.18 -2.14 8.97
C SER A 88 0.90 -3.53 9.57
N SER A 89 1.37 -3.72 10.79
CA SER A 89 1.36 -4.94 11.61
C SER A 89 0.28 -5.97 11.27
N ALA A 90 0.57 -7.26 11.52
CA ALA A 90 -0.37 -8.37 11.34
C ALA A 90 -1.83 -7.95 11.56
N VAL A 91 -2.69 -8.22 10.56
CA VAL A 91 -4.10 -7.79 10.60
C VAL A 91 -4.73 -8.22 11.92
N CYS A 92 -5.15 -7.25 12.72
CA CYS A 92 -5.78 -7.47 14.01
C CYS A 92 -7.16 -6.82 13.97
N ILE A 93 -8.20 -7.63 13.86
CA ILE A 93 -9.58 -7.17 13.95
C ILE A 93 -9.91 -7.01 15.43
N GLU A 94 -10.22 -5.80 15.84
CA GLU A 94 -10.53 -5.44 17.22
C GLU A 94 -12.04 -5.37 17.48
N GLY A 95 -12.85 -5.16 16.42
CA GLY A 95 -14.30 -5.15 16.55
C GLY A 95 -15.02 -4.65 15.30
N TYR A 96 -16.28 -4.23 15.50
CA TYR A 96 -17.14 -3.72 14.44
C TYR A 96 -17.94 -2.52 14.96
N ARG A 97 -18.13 -1.52 14.11
CA ARG A 97 -19.10 -0.44 14.30
C ARG A 97 -20.31 -0.69 13.41
N ILE A 98 -21.49 -0.64 13.99
CA ILE A 98 -22.75 -0.98 13.33
C ILE A 98 -23.67 0.22 13.41
N SER A 99 -24.17 0.65 12.25
CA SER A 99 -25.32 1.54 12.15
C SER A 99 -26.52 0.68 11.77
N PRO A 100 -27.51 0.50 12.66
CA PRO A 100 -28.68 -0.29 12.34
C PRO A 100 -29.51 0.37 11.23
N ALA A 101 -30.16 -0.43 10.40
CA ALA A 101 -31.16 0.07 9.47
C ALA A 101 -32.35 0.66 10.25
N SER A 102 -32.91 1.77 9.80
CA SER A 102 -34.01 2.47 10.51
C SER A 102 -35.27 1.62 10.60
N THR A 103 -35.49 0.71 9.64
CA THR A 103 -36.58 -0.26 9.64
C THR A 103 -36.11 -1.58 9.05
N THR A 104 -36.91 -2.64 9.22
CA THR A 104 -36.68 -3.97 8.62
C THR A 104 -36.59 -3.95 7.09
N PHE A 105 -37.12 -2.91 6.43
CA PHE A 105 -37.14 -2.79 4.97
C PHE A 105 -36.23 -1.67 4.45
N SER A 106 -35.70 -0.82 5.33
CA SER A 106 -34.78 0.24 4.97
C SER A 106 -33.41 -0.33 4.60
N ARG A 107 -32.69 0.35 3.72
CA ARG A 107 -31.32 0.02 3.31
C ARG A 107 -30.36 1.12 3.72
N ASP A 108 -30.46 1.57 4.95
CA ASP A 108 -29.66 2.65 5.53
C ASP A 108 -28.72 2.16 6.65
N GLY A 109 -28.59 0.84 6.80
CA GLY A 109 -27.64 0.23 7.72
C GLY A 109 -26.22 0.24 7.17
N SER A 110 -25.25 0.15 8.08
CA SER A 110 -23.82 0.04 7.73
C SER A 110 -23.05 -0.82 8.72
N VAL A 111 -21.97 -1.45 8.25
CA VAL A 111 -21.00 -2.18 9.07
C VAL A 111 -19.60 -1.70 8.73
N GLU A 112 -18.83 -1.30 9.72
CA GLU A 112 -17.43 -0.90 9.61
C GLU A 112 -16.57 -1.85 10.47
N ILE A 113 -15.53 -2.45 9.87
CA ILE A 113 -14.57 -3.28 10.61
C ILE A 113 -13.56 -2.35 11.28
N LEU A 114 -13.33 -2.56 12.58
CA LEU A 114 -12.36 -1.82 13.37
C LEU A 114 -11.16 -2.70 13.69
N GLY A 115 -9.96 -2.15 13.61
CA GLY A 115 -8.74 -2.90 13.87
C GLY A 115 -7.50 -2.20 13.33
N THR A 116 -6.38 -2.90 13.42
CA THR A 116 -5.09 -2.48 12.88
C THR A 116 -4.68 -3.40 11.72
N GLY A 117 -3.94 -2.87 10.74
CA GLY A 117 -3.57 -3.63 9.55
C GLY A 117 -4.74 -3.94 8.60
N ILE A 118 -5.91 -3.32 8.78
CA ILE A 118 -7.12 -3.57 7.97
C ILE A 118 -7.24 -2.66 6.74
N GLU A 119 -6.41 -1.62 6.65
CA GLU A 119 -6.34 -0.74 5.48
C GLU A 119 -5.75 -1.47 4.29
N GLY A 120 -6.20 -1.11 3.09
CA GLY A 120 -5.57 -1.62 1.89
C GLY A 120 -5.99 -3.01 1.42
N PHE A 121 -7.06 -3.50 2.00
CA PHE A 121 -7.76 -4.67 1.52
C PHE A 121 -9.05 -4.23 0.86
N ARG A 122 -9.45 -4.99 -0.18
CA ARG A 122 -10.85 -5.04 -0.56
C ARG A 122 -11.55 -6.05 0.33
N TYR A 123 -12.85 -5.91 0.53
CA TYR A 123 -13.60 -6.84 1.35
C TYR A 123 -14.76 -7.41 0.54
N LEU A 124 -14.83 -8.74 0.46
CA LEU A 124 -15.99 -9.45 -0.06
C LEU A 124 -16.93 -9.77 1.09
N TRP A 125 -18.13 -9.22 1.03
CA TRP A 125 -19.15 -9.40 2.04
C TRP A 125 -20.07 -10.58 1.71
N THR A 126 -20.71 -11.17 2.72
CA THR A 126 -21.62 -12.32 2.56
C THR A 126 -22.85 -12.04 1.68
N ASN A 127 -23.18 -10.77 1.46
CA ASN A 127 -24.23 -10.35 0.53
C ASN A 127 -23.74 -10.24 -0.94
N GLY A 128 -22.48 -10.55 -1.20
CA GLY A 128 -21.85 -10.48 -2.52
C GLY A 128 -21.29 -9.10 -2.89
N THR A 129 -21.39 -8.09 -2.01
CA THR A 129 -20.80 -6.77 -2.26
C THR A 129 -19.28 -6.82 -2.07
N GLU A 130 -18.54 -6.20 -3.00
CA GLU A 130 -17.12 -5.89 -2.82
C GLU A 130 -16.96 -4.42 -2.46
N THR A 131 -16.13 -4.12 -1.45
CA THR A 131 -15.82 -2.75 -1.03
C THR A 131 -14.33 -2.48 -1.07
N ASP A 132 -13.94 -1.32 -1.57
CA ASP A 132 -12.56 -0.81 -1.47
C ASP A 132 -12.36 -0.20 -0.08
N GLY A 133 -12.11 -1.06 0.91
CA GLY A 133 -11.97 -0.70 2.32
C GLY A 133 -12.94 -1.41 3.24
N CYS A 134 -12.83 -1.12 4.54
CA CYS A 134 -13.44 -1.90 5.63
C CYS A 134 -14.91 -1.57 5.95
N VAL A 135 -15.61 -0.83 5.08
CA VAL A 135 -16.97 -0.33 5.34
C VAL A 135 -17.97 -0.83 4.30
N LEU A 136 -19.03 -1.48 4.77
CA LEU A 136 -20.25 -1.81 4.02
C LEU A 136 -21.35 -0.82 4.37
N LYS A 137 -21.98 -0.21 3.36
CA LYS A 137 -23.08 0.76 3.53
C LYS A 137 -24.30 0.34 2.71
N ASP A 138 -25.41 1.01 2.98
CA ASP A 138 -26.66 0.89 2.23
C ASP A 138 -27.26 -0.52 2.26
N VAL A 139 -27.14 -1.18 3.42
CA VAL A 139 -27.60 -2.55 3.62
C VAL A 139 -28.85 -2.62 4.49
N PRO A 140 -29.76 -3.59 4.22
CA PRO A 140 -30.90 -3.85 5.09
C PRO A 140 -30.47 -4.47 6.44
N CYS A 141 -31.44 -4.68 7.32
CA CYS A 141 -31.21 -5.53 8.50
C CYS A 141 -30.77 -6.93 8.05
N GLY A 142 -29.79 -7.49 8.76
CA GLY A 142 -29.24 -8.78 8.40
C GLY A 142 -27.92 -9.06 9.10
N THR A 143 -27.37 -10.23 8.78
CA THR A 143 -26.06 -10.65 9.27
C THR A 143 -25.03 -10.55 8.16
N TYR A 144 -24.00 -9.75 8.38
CA TYR A 144 -22.91 -9.53 7.43
C TYR A 144 -21.60 -10.06 8.00
N ALA A 145 -20.83 -10.71 7.15
CA ALA A 145 -19.42 -11.03 7.41
C ALA A 145 -18.59 -10.67 6.17
N ALA A 146 -17.30 -10.42 6.38
CA ALA A 146 -16.38 -10.02 5.32
C ALA A 146 -15.17 -10.95 5.26
N VAL A 147 -14.65 -11.15 4.06
CA VAL A 147 -13.35 -11.77 3.81
C VAL A 147 -12.46 -10.73 3.15
N PRO A 148 -11.26 -10.43 3.71
CA PRO A 148 -10.31 -9.54 3.05
C PRO A 148 -9.79 -10.20 1.77
N LEU A 149 -9.99 -9.52 0.64
CA LEU A 149 -9.41 -9.86 -0.64
C LEU A 149 -8.13 -9.05 -0.84
N PRO A 150 -7.03 -9.69 -1.26
CA PRO A 150 -5.83 -8.96 -1.58
C PRO A 150 -6.00 -8.11 -2.83
N LEU A 151 -5.46 -6.90 -2.79
CA LEU A 151 -5.22 -6.06 -3.97
C LEU A 151 -4.14 -6.75 -4.81
N SER A 152 -4.55 -7.68 -5.66
CA SER A 152 -3.72 -8.46 -6.61
C SER A 152 -2.41 -9.05 -6.08
N GLY A 153 -2.40 -10.37 -5.86
CA GLY A 153 -1.16 -11.18 -5.89
C GLY A 153 -0.63 -11.77 -4.59
N LYS A 154 -1.22 -11.53 -3.40
CA LYS A 154 -0.78 -12.18 -2.15
C LYS A 154 -1.91 -12.46 -1.17
N THR A 155 -2.12 -13.72 -0.77
CA THR A 155 -3.07 -14.09 0.29
C THR A 155 -2.53 -13.71 1.68
N PRO A 156 -3.25 -12.93 2.51
CA PRO A 156 -2.80 -12.60 3.87
C PRO A 156 -2.87 -13.82 4.80
N VAL A 157 -1.96 -13.88 5.77
CA VAL A 157 -2.00 -14.85 6.88
C VAL A 157 -2.87 -14.27 8.00
N LEU A 158 -4.07 -14.83 8.19
CA LEU A 158 -4.99 -14.41 9.26
C LEU A 158 -4.53 -15.04 10.59
N VAL A 159 -4.03 -14.23 11.53
CA VAL A 159 -3.48 -14.74 12.82
C VAL A 159 -4.59 -14.96 13.86
N HIS A 160 -5.78 -14.39 13.67
CA HIS A 160 -6.97 -14.72 14.45
C HIS A 160 -8.21 -14.79 13.54
N SER A 161 -8.66 -16.00 13.26
CA SER A 161 -10.00 -16.27 12.75
C SER A 161 -10.77 -17.00 13.84
N THR A 162 -11.54 -16.28 14.64
CA THR A 162 -12.50 -16.90 15.56
C THR A 162 -13.90 -16.78 14.97
N LYS A 163 -14.14 -17.48 13.84
CA LYS A 163 -15.40 -17.44 13.05
C LYS A 163 -15.71 -16.07 12.42
N PRO A 164 -16.51 -16.01 11.33
CA PRO A 164 -17.17 -14.77 10.96
C PRO A 164 -18.00 -14.31 12.16
N ALA A 165 -17.68 -13.14 12.73
CA ALA A 165 -18.54 -12.53 13.73
C ALA A 165 -19.89 -12.28 13.08
N LYS A 166 -20.91 -13.03 13.51
CA LYS A 166 -22.30 -12.73 13.15
C LYS A 166 -22.63 -11.39 13.78
N VAL A 167 -22.65 -10.35 12.97
CA VAL A 167 -23.07 -9.02 13.39
C VAL A 167 -24.55 -8.88 13.05
N ASP A 168 -25.39 -8.76 14.07
CA ASP A 168 -26.83 -8.57 13.90
C ASP A 168 -27.13 -7.07 13.78
N VAL A 169 -27.61 -6.65 12.62
CA VAL A 169 -28.13 -5.31 12.38
C VAL A 169 -29.61 -5.32 12.82
N ALA A 170 -29.85 -5.18 14.12
CA ALA A 170 -31.19 -5.14 14.69
C ALA A 170 -31.78 -3.71 14.66
N PRO A 171 -33.09 -3.53 14.46
CA PRO A 171 -33.72 -2.21 14.53
C PRO A 171 -33.63 -1.64 15.95
N SER A 172 -33.50 -0.31 16.07
CA SER A 172 -33.51 0.39 17.36
C SER A 172 -34.93 0.37 17.97
N GLY A 173 -35.29 -0.74 18.63
CA GLY A 173 -36.52 -0.89 19.41
C GLY A 173 -36.21 -0.93 20.89
N ARG A 174 -36.65 0.10 21.64
CA ARG A 174 -36.73 0.07 23.11
C ARG A 174 -37.55 -1.13 23.57
N TRP A 175 -37.02 -1.89 24.54
CA TRP A 175 -37.83 -2.75 25.40
C TRP A 175 -38.05 -2.01 26.72
N GLY A 176 -39.31 -1.77 27.09
CA GLY A 176 -39.73 -1.18 28.38
C GLY A 176 -40.09 0.29 28.30
#